data_AF-A0A353DCZ3-F1
#
_entry.id   AF-A0A353DCZ3-F1
#
_cell.length_a   1.000
_cell.length_b   1.000
_cell.length_c   1.000
_cell.angle_alpha   90.00
_cell.angle_beta   90.00
_cell.angle_gamma   90.00
#
_symmetry.space_group_name_H-M   'P 1'
#
loop_
_entity.id
_entity.type
_entity.pdbx_description
1 polymer ?
#
loop_
_entity_poly.entity_id
_entity_poly.type
_entity_poly.pdbx_seq_one_letter_code
_entity_poly.pdbx_strand_id
1 'polypeptide(L)'
;KVWQITPQDVDAHHSKAVANHMRGRFCFFGGPKLRDLGLLVAKGAVMKATQLTEKFTLEDFREMHSEDALILFQSDEEKGLRPVMADTEDIEGPTTILSLVLEKEDPTPVG
;
A
#
# COMPACT_ATOMS: atom_id res chain seq x y z
N LYS A 1 -2.54 15.73 12.97
CA LYS A 1 -2.14 15.72 11.54
C LYS A 1 -3.33 15.18 10.74
N VAL A 2 -3.62 15.75 9.59
CA VAL A 2 -4.72 15.29 8.70
C VAL A 2 -4.10 14.39 7.64
N TRP A 3 -4.69 13.23 7.39
CA TRP A 3 -4.26 12.24 6.39
C TRP A 3 -5.25 12.26 5.23
N GLN A 4 -4.77 12.36 3.98
CA GLN A 4 -5.62 12.45 2.79
C GLN A 4 -5.26 11.38 1.76
N ILE A 5 -6.28 10.78 1.14
CA ILE A 5 -6.16 9.87 0.00
C ILE A 5 -6.04 10.71 -1.29
N THR A 6 -5.36 10.19 -2.30
CA THR A 6 -5.23 10.84 -3.61
C THR A 6 -6.61 11.18 -4.21
N PRO A 7 -6.89 12.46 -4.54
CA PRO A 7 -8.13 12.87 -5.19
C PRO A 7 -8.30 12.22 -6.58
N GLN A 8 -9.55 12.08 -7.04
CA GLN A 8 -9.82 11.45 -8.32
C GLN A 8 -9.36 12.29 -9.53
N ASP A 9 -9.40 13.62 -9.40
CA ASP A 9 -9.18 14.60 -10.49
C ASP A 9 -7.72 14.97 -10.79
N VAL A 10 -6.73 14.30 -10.17
CA VAL A 10 -5.30 14.62 -10.41
C VAL A 10 -4.83 14.37 -11.85
N ASP A 11 -5.61 13.66 -12.67
CA ASP A 11 -5.31 13.36 -14.08
C ASP A 11 -5.92 14.35 -15.09
N ALA A 12 -6.84 15.24 -14.67
CA ALA A 12 -7.67 16.00 -15.61
C ALA A 12 -6.97 17.21 -16.27
N HIS A 13 -5.81 17.65 -15.79
CA HIS A 13 -5.12 18.81 -16.36
C HIS A 13 -3.62 18.60 -16.50
N HIS A 14 -3.16 18.59 -17.75
CA HIS A 14 -1.76 18.64 -18.21
C HIS A 14 -0.86 19.48 -17.28
N SER A 15 -0.24 18.85 -16.29
CA SER A 15 0.80 19.47 -15.48
C SER A 15 1.63 18.42 -14.75
N LYS A 16 2.46 17.68 -15.52
CA LYS A 16 3.52 16.78 -15.03
C LYS A 16 4.47 17.44 -14.00
N ALA A 17 4.46 18.77 -13.87
CA ALA A 17 5.30 19.51 -12.92
C ALA A 17 4.62 19.82 -11.57
N VAL A 18 3.28 19.82 -11.47
CA VAL A 18 2.56 20.16 -10.22
C VAL A 18 2.36 18.93 -9.32
N ALA A 19 2.35 17.73 -9.92
CA ALA A 19 2.19 16.46 -9.20
C ALA A 19 3.31 16.18 -8.19
N ASN A 20 4.54 16.63 -8.44
CA ASN A 20 5.68 16.25 -7.60
C ASN A 20 5.68 16.93 -6.22
N HIS A 21 5.22 18.18 -6.11
CA HIS A 21 5.14 18.86 -4.81
C HIS A 21 3.95 18.39 -3.95
N MET A 22 2.92 17.80 -4.56
CA MET A 22 1.74 17.30 -3.86
C MET A 22 1.85 15.82 -3.43
N ARG A 23 2.76 15.04 -4.03
CA ARG A 23 2.93 13.60 -3.75
C ARG A 23 3.21 13.28 -2.27
N GLY A 24 4.04 14.08 -1.59
CA GLY A 24 4.32 13.91 -0.16
C GLY A 24 3.16 14.26 0.79
N ARG A 25 1.97 14.62 0.26
CA ARG A 25 0.75 14.87 1.05
C ARG A 25 -0.28 13.76 0.94
N PHE A 26 -0.12 12.82 0.01
CA PHE A 26 -1.08 11.75 -0.21
C PHE A 26 -0.62 10.46 0.46
N CYS A 27 -1.59 9.73 1.00
CA CYS A 27 -1.34 8.49 1.69
C CYS A 27 -1.31 7.29 0.73
N PHE A 28 -0.62 6.29 1.25
CA PHE A 28 -0.41 4.91 0.81
C PHE A 28 0.56 4.76 -0.34
N PHE A 29 1.34 3.68 -0.29
CA PHE A 29 2.44 3.41 -1.21
C PHE A 29 1.94 3.48 -2.66
N GLY A 30 2.59 4.27 -3.52
CA GLY A 30 2.17 4.48 -4.92
C GLY A 30 0.96 5.40 -5.12
N GLY A 31 0.36 5.93 -4.06
CA GLY A 31 -0.70 6.95 -4.11
C GLY A 31 -2.06 6.49 -4.66
N PRO A 32 -2.61 5.35 -4.20
CA PRO A 32 -3.91 4.85 -4.67
C PRO A 32 -5.04 5.85 -4.44
N LYS A 33 -6.00 5.88 -5.36
CA LYS A 33 -7.25 6.63 -5.23
C LYS A 33 -8.25 5.79 -4.40
N LEU A 34 -9.29 6.44 -3.86
CA LEU A 34 -10.35 5.74 -3.13
C LEU A 34 -11.01 4.62 -3.96
N ARG A 35 -11.08 4.79 -5.29
CA ARG A 35 -11.61 3.77 -6.20
C ARG A 35 -10.77 2.50 -6.19
N ASP A 36 -9.45 2.61 -6.11
CA ASP A 36 -8.54 1.46 -6.15
C ASP A 36 -8.70 0.60 -4.87
N LEU A 37 -8.80 1.28 -3.73
CA LEU A 37 -9.15 0.67 -2.44
C LEU A 37 -10.51 -0.05 -2.51
N GLY A 38 -11.53 0.62 -3.03
CA GLY A 38 -12.87 0.05 -3.18
C GLY A 38 -12.90 -1.18 -4.09
N LEU A 39 -12.13 -1.17 -5.18
CA LEU A 39 -12.03 -2.30 -6.11
C LEU A 39 -11.33 -3.50 -5.46
N LEU A 40 -10.25 -3.30 -4.71
CA LEU A 40 -9.59 -4.40 -4.01
C LEU A 40 -10.48 -5.05 -2.96
N VAL A 41 -11.14 -4.23 -2.14
CA VAL A 41 -12.10 -4.74 -1.14
C VAL A 41 -13.25 -5.49 -1.82
N ALA A 42 -13.80 -4.96 -2.92
CA ALA A 42 -14.86 -5.65 -3.68
C ALA A 42 -14.40 -6.97 -4.30
N LYS A 43 -13.10 -7.12 -4.59
CA LYS A 43 -12.48 -8.37 -5.07
C LYS A 43 -12.14 -9.35 -3.94
N GLY A 44 -12.47 -9.04 -2.68
CA GLY A 44 -12.20 -9.92 -1.55
C GLY A 44 -10.81 -9.72 -0.92
N ALA A 45 -10.17 -8.57 -1.12
CA ALA A 45 -8.89 -8.29 -0.47
C ALA A 45 -9.05 -8.29 1.05
N VAL A 46 -8.05 -8.86 1.73
CA VAL A 46 -7.97 -8.91 3.19
C VAL A 46 -6.81 -8.05 3.67
N MET A 47 -6.94 -7.53 4.90
CA MET A 47 -5.84 -6.85 5.58
C MET A 47 -4.85 -7.89 6.10
N LYS A 48 -3.57 -7.78 5.73
CA LYS A 48 -2.47 -8.56 6.31
C LYS A 48 -1.45 -7.68 6.99
N ALA A 49 -0.95 -8.17 8.11
CA ALA A 49 0.24 -7.64 8.77
C ALA A 49 1.44 -8.50 8.36
N THR A 50 2.46 -7.90 7.79
CA THR A 50 3.66 -8.60 7.32
C THR A 50 4.89 -7.97 7.95
N GLN A 51 5.72 -8.79 8.60
CA GLN A 51 6.98 -8.35 9.17
C GLN A 51 8.06 -8.35 8.09
N LEU A 52 8.58 -7.17 7.76
CA LEU A 52 9.78 -7.01 6.95
C LEU A 52 11.01 -7.20 7.84
N THR A 53 11.99 -7.93 7.32
CA THR A 53 13.25 -8.25 8.00
C THR A 53 14.41 -8.09 7.02
N GLU A 54 15.66 -8.21 7.49
CA GLU A 54 16.84 -8.20 6.61
C GLU A 54 16.82 -9.32 5.55
N LYS A 55 16.06 -10.40 5.80
CA LYS A 55 15.96 -11.57 4.90
C LYS A 55 14.65 -11.63 4.12
N PHE A 56 13.65 -10.83 4.51
CA PHE A 56 12.34 -10.78 3.89
C PHE A 56 12.01 -9.31 3.68
N THR A 57 12.33 -8.84 2.49
CA THR A 57 12.31 -7.45 2.07
C THR A 57 10.95 -7.06 1.50
N LEU A 58 10.80 -5.78 1.16
CA LEU A 58 9.63 -5.29 0.44
C LEU A 58 9.49 -5.96 -0.94
N GLU A 59 10.61 -6.29 -1.60
CA GLU A 59 10.62 -6.99 -2.88
C GLU A 59 10.02 -8.39 -2.75
N ASP A 60 10.46 -9.16 -1.76
CA ASP A 60 9.91 -10.50 -1.45
C ASP A 60 8.39 -10.45 -1.18
N PHE A 61 7.93 -9.42 -0.46
CA PHE A 61 6.50 -9.21 -0.22
C PHE A 61 5.71 -9.00 -1.53
N ARG A 62 6.23 -8.21 -2.46
CA ARG A 62 5.58 -7.96 -3.76
C ARG A 62 5.55 -9.20 -4.63
N GLU A 63 6.62 -9.99 -4.64
CA GLU A 63 6.65 -11.28 -5.34
C GLU A 63 5.60 -12.25 -4.79
N MET A 64 5.41 -12.26 -3.47
CA MET A 64 4.47 -13.17 -2.80
C MET A 64 2.99 -12.81 -3.06
N HIS A 65 2.64 -11.53 -2.99
CA HIS A 65 1.24 -11.08 -3.00
C HIS A 65 0.76 -10.43 -4.31
N SER A 66 1.60 -10.43 -5.35
CA SER A 66 1.45 -9.70 -6.61
C SER A 66 1.59 -8.17 -6.47
N GLU A 67 1.91 -7.50 -7.58
CA GLU A 67 2.02 -6.03 -7.66
C GLU A 67 0.72 -5.30 -7.28
N ASP A 68 -0.41 -6.00 -7.24
CA ASP A 68 -1.72 -5.45 -6.87
C ASP A 68 -1.91 -5.25 -5.35
N ALA A 69 -0.96 -5.71 -4.53
CA ALA A 69 -1.00 -5.49 -3.09
C ALA A 69 -0.83 -4.00 -2.75
N LEU A 70 -1.76 -3.43 -1.97
CA LEU A 70 -1.66 -2.04 -1.51
C LEU A 70 -1.14 -1.94 -0.09
N ILE A 71 0.01 -1.30 0.09
CA ILE A 71 0.61 -1.06 1.41
C ILE A 71 0.05 0.25 1.97
N LEU A 72 -0.60 0.15 3.12
CA LEU A 72 -1.32 1.26 3.73
C LEU A 72 -0.56 1.86 4.90
N PHE A 73 -0.04 1.02 5.79
CA PHE A 73 0.62 1.47 7.00
C PHE A 73 1.91 0.72 7.23
N GLN A 74 2.81 1.34 7.98
CA GLN A 74 3.92 0.67 8.64
C GLN A 74 3.81 0.88 10.15
N SER A 75 4.35 -0.05 10.91
CA SER A 75 4.34 -0.02 12.36
C SER A 75 5.65 -0.56 12.91
N ASP A 76 6.15 0.13 13.94
CA ASP A 76 7.31 -0.28 14.73
C ASP A 76 7.10 0.16 16.19
N GLU A 77 7.85 -0.43 17.11
CA GLU A 77 7.67 -0.19 18.56
C GLU A 77 7.98 1.26 18.96
N GLU A 78 8.84 1.96 18.21
CA GLU A 78 9.26 3.33 18.55
C GLU A 78 8.28 4.40 18.03
N LYS A 79 7.78 4.24 16.81
CA LYS A 79 7.00 5.24 16.07
C LYS A 79 5.52 4.89 16.00
N GLY A 80 5.14 3.67 16.38
CA GLY A 80 3.78 3.16 16.32
C GLY A 80 3.26 3.04 14.89
N LEU A 81 1.94 3.01 14.75
CA LEU A 81 1.26 2.90 13.46
C LEU A 81 1.30 4.24 12.70
N ARG A 82 1.83 4.21 11.48
CA ARG A 82 1.93 5.38 10.61
C ARG A 82 1.61 5.02 9.16
N PRO A 83 0.86 5.86 8.43
CA PRO A 83 0.61 5.61 7.02
C PRO A 83 1.90 5.72 6.23
N VAL A 84 2.00 4.89 5.19
CA VAL A 84 3.05 5.02 4.17
C VAL A 84 2.67 6.19 3.26
N MET A 85 3.64 7.02 2.86
CA MET A 85 3.38 8.17 1.98
C MET A 85 3.43 7.73 0.51
N ALA A 86 2.69 8.41 -0.36
CA ALA A 86 2.62 8.06 -1.78
C ALA A 86 3.96 8.18 -2.53
N ASP A 87 4.88 9.01 -2.04
CA ASP A 87 6.24 9.18 -2.54
C ASP A 87 7.26 8.23 -1.90
N THR A 88 6.82 7.31 -1.04
CA THR A 88 7.71 6.29 -0.49
C THR A 88 8.15 5.37 -1.62
N GLU A 89 9.46 5.34 -1.91
CA GLU A 89 10.04 4.47 -2.94
C GLU A 89 10.34 3.07 -2.38
N ASP A 90 10.75 3.02 -1.11
CA ASP A 90 11.11 1.78 -0.42
C ASP A 90 10.76 1.85 1.08
N ILE A 91 10.62 0.67 1.70
CA ILE A 91 10.36 0.50 3.13
C ILE A 91 11.42 -0.45 3.69
N GLU A 92 12.48 0.11 4.25
CA GLU A 92 13.51 -0.67 4.90
C GLU A 92 13.00 -1.29 6.22
N GLY A 93 13.31 -2.57 6.41
CA GLY A 93 13.09 -3.28 7.67
C GLY A 93 14.15 -2.94 8.74
N PRO A 94 13.97 -3.42 9.99
CA PRO A 94 12.87 -4.24 10.47
C PRO A 94 11.63 -3.40 10.82
N THR A 95 10.47 -3.71 10.22
CA THR A 95 9.19 -3.05 10.50
C THR A 95 8.02 -3.97 10.11
N THR A 96 6.82 -3.69 10.61
CA THR A 96 5.60 -4.41 10.19
C THR A 96 4.78 -3.54 9.27
N ILE A 97 4.56 -3.98 8.03
CA ILE A 97 3.64 -3.33 7.10
C ILE A 97 2.23 -3.89 7.25
N LEU A 98 1.23 -3.04 7.08
CA LEU A 98 -0.17 -3.44 6.94
C LEU A 98 -0.62 -3.15 5.51
N SER A 99 -1.08 -4.20 4.83
CA SER A 99 -1.39 -4.17 3.41
C SER A 99 -2.74 -4.83 3.11
N LEU A 100 -3.40 -4.36 2.05
CA LEU A 100 -4.51 -5.07 1.43
C LEU A 100 -3.93 -6.00 0.37
N VAL A 101 -4.23 -7.29 0.50
CA VAL A 101 -3.80 -8.32 -0.44
C VAL A 101 -5.01 -9.13 -0.91
N LEU A 102 -5.02 -9.53 -2.18
CA LEU A 102 -5.96 -10.52 -2.67
C LEU A 102 -5.45 -11.90 -2.27
N GLU A 103 -6.23 -12.63 -1.48
CA GLU A 103 -5.96 -14.05 -1.30
C GLU A 103 -6.42 -14.74 -2.59
N LYS A 104 -5.49 -15.40 -3.28
CA LYS A 104 -5.91 -16.38 -4.30
C LYS A 104 -6.72 -17.42 -3.55
N GLU A 105 -7.95 -17.66 -3.99
CA GLU A 105 -8.80 -18.75 -3.50
C GLU A 105 -7.94 -20.01 -3.44
N ASP A 106 -7.69 -20.52 -2.23
CA ASP A 106 -7.06 -21.83 -2.05
C ASP A 106 -8.00 -22.83 -2.74
N PRO A 107 -7.53 -23.66 -3.69
CA PRO A 107 -8.40 -24.62 -4.32
C PRO A 107 -8.92 -25.55 -3.23
N THR A 108 -10.17 -25.32 -2.83
CA THR A 108 -10.88 -26.09 -1.80
C THR A 108 -10.56 -27.57 -2.00
N PRO A 109 -9.95 -28.28 -1.02
CA PRO A 109 -9.68 -29.69 -1.18
C PRO A 109 -11.03 -30.39 -1.31
N VAL A 110 -11.31 -30.89 -2.51
CA VAL A 110 -12.45 -31.76 -2.79
C VAL A 110 -12.20 -33.04 -2.00
N GLY A 111 -12.86 -33.15 -0.84
CA GLY A 111 -12.91 -34.37 -0.03
C GLY A 111 -13.87 -35.39 -0.61
#